data_AF-A0A4Q3H7C5-F1
#
_entry.id   AF-A0A4Q3H7C5-F1
#
_cell.length_a   1.000
_cell.length_b   1.000
_cell.length_c   1.000
_cell.angle_alpha   90.00
_cell.angle_beta   90.00
_cell.angle_gamma   90.00
#
_symmetry.space_group_name_H-M   'P 1'
#
loop_
_entity.id
_entity.type
_entity.pdbx_description
1 polymer ?
#
loop_
_entity_poly.entity_id
_entity_poly.type
_entity_poly.pdbx_seq_one_letter_code
_entity_poly.pdbx_strand_id
1 'polypeptide(L)'
;MKPLALVATAACFAFSSAALAQDVAAPEEKKNNNDPDRVICKSEDVIGSRIVTKKKCMTAAQWKEQRRLSRMDIDRAQANRYGSN
;
A
#
# COMPACT_ATOMS: atom_id res chain seq x y z
N MET A 1 -31.88 -26.93 67.33
CA MET A 1 -32.16 -25.51 67.64
C MET A 1 -31.03 -24.69 67.02
N LYS A 2 -31.34 -23.90 65.97
CA LYS A 2 -30.44 -23.00 65.20
C LYS A 2 -29.86 -21.90 66.11
N PRO A 3 -28.71 -21.23 65.83
CA PRO A 3 -28.46 -20.41 64.62
C PRO A 3 -26.97 -20.40 64.16
N LEU A 4 -26.52 -19.91 63.00
CA LEU A 4 -26.49 -18.56 62.42
C LEU A 4 -25.93 -18.77 60.98
N ALA A 5 -26.57 -18.25 59.92
CA ALA A 5 -26.19 -17.02 59.19
C ALA A 5 -25.19 -17.22 58.01
N LEU A 6 -25.65 -16.92 56.78
CA LEU A 6 -25.15 -15.84 55.88
C LEU A 6 -23.77 -16.16 55.24
N VAL A 7 -23.56 -16.14 53.92
CA VAL A 7 -23.83 -15.06 52.95
C VAL A 7 -23.81 -15.67 51.54
N ALA A 8 -24.82 -15.38 50.72
CA ALA A 8 -24.77 -15.61 49.28
C ALA A 8 -24.00 -14.44 48.63
N THR A 9 -22.81 -14.70 48.10
CA THR A 9 -22.01 -13.73 47.35
C THR A 9 -22.38 -13.75 45.87
N ALA A 10 -23.37 -12.92 45.51
CA ALA A 10 -23.53 -12.42 44.16
C ALA A 10 -22.74 -11.10 44.04
N ALA A 11 -21.75 -11.04 43.14
CA ALA A 11 -21.17 -9.76 42.72
C ALA A 11 -20.50 -9.89 41.33
N CYS A 12 -21.29 -9.50 40.32
CA CYS A 12 -20.90 -8.69 39.17
C CYS A 12 -19.60 -9.03 38.43
N PHE A 13 -19.72 -9.84 37.37
CA PHE A 13 -18.80 -9.77 36.23
C PHE A 13 -18.92 -8.39 35.59
N ALA A 14 -17.91 -7.54 35.80
CA ALA A 14 -17.78 -6.26 35.14
C ALA A 14 -17.59 -6.48 33.64
N PHE A 15 -18.59 -6.12 32.85
CA PHE A 15 -18.49 -5.96 31.41
C PHE A 15 -17.45 -4.86 31.10
N SER A 16 -16.27 -5.24 30.61
CA SER A 16 -15.36 -4.32 29.94
C SER A 16 -15.92 -4.02 28.56
N SER A 17 -16.64 -2.90 28.42
CA SER A 17 -16.96 -2.35 27.11
C SER A 17 -15.69 -1.74 26.52
N ALA A 18 -15.02 -2.47 25.63
CA ALA A 18 -14.01 -1.91 24.76
C ALA A 18 -14.68 -0.85 23.87
N ALA A 19 -14.37 0.43 24.13
CA ALA A 19 -14.80 1.53 23.30
C ALA A 19 -14.21 1.36 21.89
N LEU A 20 -15.07 1.07 20.91
CA LEU A 20 -14.70 1.12 19.50
C LEU A 20 -14.45 2.58 19.12
N ALA A 21 -13.19 2.93 18.88
CA ALA A 21 -12.83 4.15 18.19
C ALA A 21 -13.42 4.09 16.77
N GLN A 22 -14.50 4.84 16.53
CA GLN A 22 -15.01 5.09 15.20
C GLN A 22 -14.06 6.09 14.52
N ASP A 23 -13.12 5.55 13.76
CA ASP A 23 -12.37 6.31 12.75
C ASP A 23 -13.36 6.71 11.65
N VAL A 24 -14.00 7.87 11.82
CA VAL A 24 -14.78 8.52 10.76
C VAL A 24 -13.79 8.96 9.68
N ALA A 25 -13.54 8.06 8.73
CA ALA A 25 -12.78 8.37 7.53
C ALA A 25 -13.42 9.58 6.84
N ALA A 26 -12.66 10.68 6.79
CA ALA A 26 -13.04 11.87 6.05
C ALA A 26 -13.33 11.51 4.58
N PRO A 27 -14.27 12.21 3.91
CA PRO A 27 -14.58 11.92 2.52
C PRO A 27 -13.32 12.09 1.67
N GLU A 28 -12.84 11.00 1.08
CA GLU A 28 -11.71 11.05 0.16
C GLU A 28 -12.10 11.87 -1.06
N GLU A 29 -11.54 13.08 -1.18
CA GLU A 29 -11.57 13.82 -2.44
C GLU A 29 -11.02 12.91 -3.53
N LYS A 30 -11.83 12.69 -4.58
CA LYS A 30 -11.45 11.89 -5.73
C LYS A 30 -10.23 12.52 -6.40
N LYS A 31 -9.03 12.05 -6.04
CA LYS A 31 -7.77 12.47 -6.66
C LYS A 31 -7.87 12.27 -8.16
N ASN A 32 -7.72 13.36 -8.91
CA ASN A 32 -7.77 13.35 -10.36
C ASN A 32 -6.65 12.46 -10.90
N ASN A 33 -7.03 11.32 -11.49
CA ASN A 33 -6.08 10.33 -12.02
C ASN A 33 -5.28 10.82 -13.23
N ASN A 34 -5.56 12.01 -13.77
CA ASN A 34 -4.85 12.57 -14.92
C ASN A 34 -3.83 13.66 -14.55
N ASP A 35 -3.63 13.94 -13.26
CA ASP A 35 -2.62 14.90 -12.81
C ASP A 35 -1.19 14.42 -13.21
N PRO A 36 -0.42 15.20 -13.99
CA PRO A 36 0.95 14.86 -14.37
C PRO A 36 1.93 14.86 -13.18
N ASP A 37 1.65 15.63 -12.13
CA ASP A 37 2.55 15.82 -10.99
C ASP A 37 2.28 14.85 -9.84
N ARG A 38 1.22 14.03 -9.97
CA ARG A 38 0.93 12.98 -8.98
C ARG A 38 2.13 12.03 -8.85
N VAL A 39 2.58 11.80 -7.63
CA VAL A 39 3.66 10.87 -7.32
C VAL A 39 3.13 9.44 -7.32
N ILE A 40 3.77 8.58 -8.11
CA ILE A 40 3.46 7.15 -8.22
C ILE A 40 4.70 6.37 -7.78
N CYS A 41 4.55 5.58 -6.72
CA CYS A 41 5.57 4.66 -6.24
C CYS A 41 5.34 3.25 -6.79
N LYS A 42 6.37 2.66 -7.38
CA LYS A 42 6.36 1.27 -7.86
C LYS A 42 7.47 0.48 -7.19
N SER A 43 7.24 -0.79 -6.92
CA SER A 43 8.27 -1.72 -6.48
C SER A 43 9.01 -2.26 -7.71
N GLU A 44 10.33 -2.17 -7.70
CA GLU A 44 11.22 -2.68 -8.73
C GLU A 44 12.11 -3.77 -8.11
N ASP A 45 12.15 -4.92 -8.77
CA ASP A 45 13.06 -6.01 -8.38
C ASP A 45 14.48 -5.68 -8.81
N VAL A 46 15.45 -5.93 -7.92
CA VAL A 46 16.86 -5.70 -8.22
C VAL A 46 17.42 -6.94 -8.91
N ILE A 47 17.87 -6.79 -10.16
CA ILE A 47 18.50 -7.88 -10.92
C ILE A 47 19.68 -8.46 -10.11
N GLY A 48 19.68 -9.78 -9.92
CA GLY A 48 20.68 -10.48 -9.11
C GLY A 48 20.32 -10.64 -7.63
N SER A 49 19.21 -10.05 -7.17
CA SER A 49 18.63 -10.31 -5.86
C SER A 49 17.26 -10.96 -5.98
N ARG A 50 17.02 -12.01 -5.19
CA ARG A 50 15.71 -12.71 -5.14
C ARG A 50 14.78 -12.19 -4.04
N ILE A 51 15.28 -11.34 -3.15
CA ILE A 51 14.58 -10.90 -1.93
C ILE A 51 14.49 -9.37 -1.86
N VAL A 52 15.49 -8.66 -2.41
CA VAL A 52 15.52 -7.20 -2.33
C VAL A 52 14.61 -6.58 -3.37
N THR A 53 13.62 -5.85 -2.90
CA THR A 53 12.77 -4.98 -3.71
C THR A 53 13.06 -3.52 -3.36
N LYS A 54 13.16 -2.67 -4.38
CA LYS A 54 13.35 -1.23 -4.19
C LYS A 54 12.06 -0.51 -4.57
N LYS A 55 11.59 0.40 -3.71
CA LYS A 55 10.51 1.32 -4.10
C LYS A 55 11.09 2.50 -4.86
N LYS A 56 10.58 2.75 -6.06
CA LYS A 56 10.88 3.92 -6.87
C LYS A 56 9.64 4.80 -6.99
N CYS A 57 9.74 6.02 -6.48
CA CYS A 57 8.68 7.02 -6.55
C CYS A 57 9.05 8.09 -7.56
N MET A 58 8.15 8.36 -8.50
CA MET A 58 8.33 9.40 -9.52
C MET A 58 6.96 9.98 -9.89
N THR A 59 6.94 11.17 -10.50
CA THR A 59 5.68 11.76 -10.97
C THR A 59 5.12 10.99 -12.17
N ALA A 60 3.82 11.13 -12.44
CA ALA A 60 3.20 10.50 -13.61
C ALA A 60 3.85 10.97 -14.93
N ALA A 61 4.23 12.25 -15.02
CA ALA A 61 4.97 12.79 -16.15
C ALA A 61 6.34 12.10 -16.33
N GLN A 62 7.10 11.94 -15.23
CA GLN A 62 8.40 11.26 -15.26
C GLN A 62 8.28 9.79 -15.68
N TRP A 63 7.25 9.08 -15.20
CA TRP A 63 6.97 7.70 -15.63
C TRP A 63 6.63 7.59 -17.12
N LYS A 64 5.88 8.56 -17.65
CA LYS A 64 5.54 8.61 -19.09
C LYS A 64 6.80 8.81 -19.93
N GLU A 65 7.65 9.73 -19.51
CA GLU A 65 8.91 10.02 -20.20
C GLU A 65 9.87 8.83 -20.15
N GLN A 66 10.05 8.21 -18.98
CA GLN A 66 10.89 7.02 -18.86
C GLN A 66 10.40 5.90 -19.80
N ARG A 67 9.09 5.66 -19.87
CA ARG A 67 8.52 4.66 -20.78
C ARG A 67 8.80 5.00 -22.25
N ARG A 68 8.74 6.27 -22.62
CA ARG A 68 9.03 6.72 -23.99
C ARG A 68 10.49 6.42 -24.35
N LEU A 69 11.42 6.78 -23.48
CA LEU A 69 12.85 6.51 -23.66
C LEU A 69 13.14 5.01 -23.76
N SER A 70 12.60 4.21 -22.83
CA SER A 70 12.80 2.75 -22.86
C SER A 70 12.29 2.11 -24.15
N ARG A 71 11.17 2.58 -24.71
CA ARG A 71 10.67 2.10 -26.00
C ARG A 71 11.63 2.41 -27.14
N MET A 72 12.10 3.66 -27.22
CA MET A 72 13.07 4.06 -28.23
C MET A 72 14.35 3.22 -28.19
N ASP A 73 14.84 2.90 -26.98
CA ASP A 73 16.04 2.09 -26.82
C ASP A 73 15.81 0.63 -27.27
N ILE A 74 14.64 0.07 -26.96
CA ILE A 74 14.25 -1.27 -27.44
C ILE A 74 14.13 -1.28 -28.97
N ASP A 75 13.43 -0.30 -29.55
CA ASP A 75 13.21 -0.21 -30.99
C ASP A 75 14.56 -0.09 -31.74
N ARG A 76 15.49 0.74 -31.22
CA ARG A 76 16.84 0.85 -31.76
C ARG A 76 17.61 -0.47 -31.66
N ALA A 77 17.54 -1.13 -30.51
CA ALA A 77 18.22 -2.41 -30.31
C ALA A 77 17.68 -3.49 -31.27
N GLN A 78 16.36 -3.51 -31.52
CA GLN A 78 15.73 -4.43 -32.45
C GLN A 78 16.09 -4.13 -33.92
N ALA A 79 16.03 -2.85 -34.33
CA ALA A 79 16.41 -2.43 -35.67
C ALA A 79 17.86 -2.81 -36.00
N ASN A 80 18.78 -2.59 -35.05
CA ASN A 80 20.19 -2.96 -35.20
C ASN A 80 20.41 -4.48 -35.35
N ARG A 81 19.56 -5.31 -34.72
CA ARG A 81 19.62 -6.77 -34.84
C ARG A 81 19.06 -7.28 -36.16
N TYR A 82 18.08 -6.60 -36.73
CA TYR A 82 17.47 -6.99 -38.00
C TYR A 82 18.32 -6.62 -39.22
N GLY A 83 18.99 -5.47 -39.19
CA GLY A 83 19.84 -5.00 -40.30
C GLY A 83 21.24 -5.62 -40.39
N SER A 84 21.59 -6.57 -39.51
CA SER A 84 22.92 -7.21 -39.47
C SER A 84 22.96 -8.63 -40.06
N ASN A 85 21.98 -9.00 -40.90
CA ASN A 85 21.94 -10.27 -41.63
C ASN A 85 22.06 -10.03 -43.13
#